data_AF-A0A957S4F9-F1
#
_entry.id   AF-A0A957S4F9-F1
#
_cell.length_a   1.000
_cell.length_b   1.000
_cell.length_c   1.000
_cell.angle_alpha   90.00
_cell.angle_beta   90.00
_cell.angle_gamma   90.00
#
_symmetry.space_group_name_H-M   'P 1'
#
loop_
_entity.id
_entity.type
_entity.pdbx_description
1 polymer ?
#
loop_
_entity_poly.entity_id
_entity_poly.type
_entity_poly.pdbx_seq_one_letter_code
_entity_poly.pdbx_strand_id
1 'polypeptide(L)' 'AEAKRLRACGYVVVNPVDVNPDPDTPWNECMRNDLRELLTCDTLALLPGWTESKGAHLEMHVAHRVGMRIVMAAEVV' A
#
# COMPACT_ATOMS: atom_id res chain seq x y z
N ALA A 1 -12.32 -2.76 -2.08
CA ALA A 1 -13.31 -2.30 -1.08
C ALA A 1 -12.71 -1.25 -0.16
N GLU A 2 -11.61 -1.55 0.53
CA GLU A 2 -10.98 -0.61 1.48
C GLU A 2 -10.51 0.70 0.86
N ALA A 3 -9.89 0.68 -0.33
CA ALA A 3 -9.48 1.92 -1.00
C ALA A 3 -10.67 2.88 -1.23
N LYS A 4 -11.85 2.36 -1.59
CA LYS A 4 -13.07 3.16 -1.75
C LYS A 4 -13.55 3.74 -0.41
N ARG A 5 -13.50 2.95 0.67
CA ARG A 5 -13.88 3.39 2.01
C ARG A 5 -12.96 4.49 2.52
N LEU A 6 -11.65 4.31 2.42
CA LEU A 6 -10.66 5.31 2.82
C LEU A 6 -10.79 6.60 1.99
N ARG A 7 -11.05 6.50 0.69
CA ARG A 7 -11.39 7.68 -0.14
C ARG A 7 -12.65 8.39 0.36
N ALA A 8 -13.67 7.64 0.80
CA ALA A 8 -14.89 8.22 1.37
C ALA A 8 -14.67 8.90 2.74
N CYS A 9 -13.65 8.48 3.50
CA CYS A 9 -13.18 9.18 4.70
C CYS A 9 -12.35 10.44 4.40
N GLY A 10 -12.14 10.80 3.12
CA GLY A 10 -11.44 12.02 2.70
C GLY A 10 -9.94 11.86 2.47
N TYR A 11 -9.40 10.64 2.54
CA TYR A 11 -7.99 10.39 2.26
C TYR A 11 -7.72 10.31 0.75
N VAL A 12 -6.54 10.80 0.33
CA VAL A 12 -5.98 10.47 -0.99
C VAL A 12 -5.39 9.07 -0.90
N VAL A 13 -5.92 8.14 -1.68
CA VAL A 13 -5.54 6.72 -1.59
C VAL A 13 -4.87 6.26 -2.88
N VAL A 14 -3.60 5.87 -2.74
CA VAL A 14 -2.83 5.08 -3.71
C VAL A 14 -3.06 3.60 -3.41
N ASN A 15 -3.39 2.82 -4.43
CA ASN A 15 -3.68 1.39 -4.30
C ASN A 15 -2.84 0.61 -5.34
N PRO A 16 -2.06 -0.42 -4.94
CA PRO A 16 -1.21 -1.18 -5.87
C PRO A 16 -1.92 -1.73 -7.12
N VAL A 17 -3.21 -2.09 -7.01
CA VAL A 17 -4.02 -2.55 -8.15
C VAL A 17 -4.24 -1.43 -9.19
N ASP A 18 -4.35 -0.19 -8.74
CA ASP A 18 -4.50 0.98 -9.63
C ASP A 18 -3.13 1.37 -10.24
N VAL A 19 -2.03 1.09 -9.54
CA VAL A 19 -0.64 1.39 -9.96
C VAL A 19 -0.15 0.40 -11.03
N ASN A 20 -0.55 -0.88 -10.94
CA ASN A 20 -0.16 -1.93 -11.88
C ASN A 20 -1.41 -2.49 -12.59
N PRO A 21 -1.95 -1.77 -13.59
CA PRO A 21 -3.21 -2.17 -14.25
C PRO A 21 -3.05 -3.37 -15.19
N ASP A 22 -1.84 -3.66 -15.65
CA ASP A 22 -1.54 -4.79 -16.53
C ASP A 22 -1.24 -6.05 -15.69
N PRO A 23 -2.06 -7.10 -15.77
CA PRO A 23 -1.89 -8.33 -15.00
C PRO A 23 -0.64 -9.14 -15.39
N ASP A 24 -0.09 -8.91 -16.59
CA ASP A 24 1.11 -9.61 -17.07
C ASP A 24 2.42 -8.94 -16.63
N THR A 25 2.32 -7.81 -15.91
CA THR A 25 3.49 -7.10 -15.37
C THR A 25 4.29 -8.01 -14.43
N PRO A 26 5.61 -8.17 -14.64
CA PRO A 26 6.45 -8.98 -13.75
C PRO A 26 6.39 -8.48 -12.31
N TRP A 27 6.33 -9.42 -11.35
CA TRP A 27 6.20 -9.10 -9.92
C TRP A 27 7.25 -8.10 -9.40
N ASN A 28 8.50 -8.23 -9.86
CA ASN A 28 9.59 -7.34 -9.48
C ASN A 28 9.44 -5.92 -10.05
N GLU A 29 8.76 -5.77 -11.18
CA GLU A 29 8.42 -4.47 -11.75
C GLU A 29 7.23 -3.86 -10.99
N CYS A 30 6.20 -4.64 -10.68
CA CYS A 30 5.10 -4.21 -9.81
C CYS A 30 5.64 -3.66 -8.48
N MET A 31 6.52 -4.41 -7.81
CA MET A 31 7.09 -3.96 -6.54
C MET A 31 7.91 -2.67 -6.67
N ARG A 32 8.61 -2.44 -7.79
CA ARG A 32 9.35 -1.19 -8.00
C ARG A 32 8.41 0.00 -8.16
N ASN A 33 7.28 -0.19 -8.84
CA ASN A 33 6.26 0.84 -8.99
C ASN A 33 5.57 1.11 -7.64
N ASP A 34 5.17 0.05 -6.93
CA ASP A 34 4.53 0.16 -5.62
C ASP A 34 5.43 0.89 -4.62
N LEU A 35 6.71 0.55 -4.55
CA LEU A 35 7.65 1.23 -3.67
C LEU A 35 7.89 2.69 -4.04
N ARG A 36 7.87 3.04 -5.33
CA ARG A 36 7.98 4.43 -5.78
C ARG A 36 6.79 5.25 -5.29
N GLU A 37 5.58 4.73 -5.50
CA GLU A 37 4.35 5.40 -5.10
C GLU A 37 4.18 5.44 -3.58
N LEU A 38 4.56 4.37 -2.87
CA LEU A 38 4.57 4.30 -1.42
C LEU A 38 5.34 5.46 -0.79
N LEU A 39 6.51 5.79 -1.35
CA LEU A 39 7.35 6.88 -0.86
C LEU A 39 6.78 8.28 -1.12
N THR A 40 5.70 8.41 -1.88
CA THR A 40 4.94 9.67 -2.03
C THR A 40 3.86 9.83 -0.97
N CYS A 41 3.56 8.78 -0.20
CA CYS A 41 2.49 8.75 0.79
C CYS A 41 3.01 9.11 2.19
N ASP A 42 2.12 9.59 3.06
CA ASP A 42 2.43 9.83 4.47
C ASP A 42 2.20 8.59 5.36
N THR A 43 1.27 7.72 4.95
CA THR A 43 0.77 6.60 5.75
C THR A 43 0.63 5.32 4.91
N LEU A 44 1.14 4.21 5.43
CA LEU A 44 0.85 2.86 4.93
C LEU A 44 -0.33 2.27 5.70
N ALA A 45 -1.40 1.92 4.98
CA ALA A 45 -2.58 1.26 5.54
C ALA A 45 -2.59 -0.24 5.18
N LEU A 46 -2.39 -1.10 6.18
CA LEU A 46 -2.27 -2.55 6.01
C LEU A 46 -3.63 -3.24 6.10
N LEU A 47 -3.83 -4.27 5.26
CA LEU A 47 -5.03 -5.11 5.29
C LEU A 47 -4.84 -6.32 6.22
N PRO A 48 -5.93 -6.91 6.77
CA PRO A 48 -5.84 -8.20 7.48
C PRO A 48 -5.13 -9.25 6.62
N GLY A 49 -4.23 -10.03 7.23
CA GLY A 49 -3.44 -11.04 6.53
C GLY A 49 -2.23 -10.50 5.76
N TRP A 50 -1.86 -9.21 5.90
CA TRP A 50 -0.68 -8.64 5.23
C TRP A 50 0.61 -9.41 5.52
N THR A 51 0.72 -10.08 6.67
CA THR A 51 1.84 -10.94 7.07
C THR A 51 1.98 -12.20 6.23
N GLU A 52 1.08 -12.49 5.30
CA GLU A 52 1.21 -13.60 4.34
C GLU A 52 1.63 -13.10 2.94
N SER A 53 1.59 -11.78 2.71
CA SER A 53 1.96 -11.16 1.45
C SER A 53 3.44 -10.79 1.43
N LYS A 54 4.18 -11.33 0.45
CA LYS A 54 5.58 -10.95 0.23
C LYS A 54 5.74 -9.47 -0.10
N GLY A 55 4.79 -8.90 -0.87
CA GLY A 55 4.80 -7.48 -1.23
C GLY A 55 4.56 -6.58 -0.03
N ALA A 56 3.51 -6.86 0.75
CA ALA A 56 3.16 -6.05 1.91
C ALA A 56 4.25 -6.04 2.99
N HIS A 57 4.99 -7.15 3.16
CA HIS A 57 6.17 -7.17 4.03
C HIS A 57 7.27 -6.21 3.56
N LEU A 58 7.53 -6.16 2.26
CA LEU A 58 8.56 -5.28 1.70
C LEU A 58 8.14 -3.81 1.85
N GLU A 59 6.88 -3.49 1.54
CA GLU A 59 6.32 -2.15 1.74
C GLU A 59 6.36 -1.74 3.22
N MET A 60 5.92 -2.61 4.14
CA MET A 60 5.99 -2.35 5.58
C MET A 60 7.43 -2.11 6.04
N HIS A 61 8.37 -2.93 5.58
CA HIS A 61 9.78 -2.76 5.93
C HIS A 61 10.30 -1.39 5.49
N VAL A 62 10.05 -1.00 4.24
CA VAL A 62 10.47 0.30 3.70
C VAL A 62 9.79 1.43 4.46
N ALA A 63 8.46 1.40 4.58
CA ALA A 63 7.67 2.42 5.28
C ALA A 63 8.17 2.64 6.72
N HIS A 64 8.46 1.55 7.44
CA HIS A 64 9.02 1.62 8.79
C HIS A 64 10.40 2.30 8.80
N ARG A 65 11.28 1.96 7.84
CA ARG A 65 12.64 2.51 7.78
C ARG A 65 12.69 3.97 7.37
N VAL A 66 11.73 4.44 6.59
CA VAL A 66 11.64 5.85 6.19
C VAL A 66 10.77 6.70 7.14
N GLY A 67 10.26 6.10 8.23
CA GLY A 67 9.53 6.82 9.27
C GLY A 67 8.09 7.19 8.90
N MET A 68 7.48 6.46 7.96
CA MET A 68 6.07 6.64 7.63
C MET A 68 5.16 6.15 8.77
N ARG A 69 3.95 6.72 8.85
CA ARG A 69 2.93 6.19 9.75
C ARG A 69 2.42 4.86 9.20
N ILE A 70 2.27 3.86 10.07
CA ILE A 70 1.74 2.54 9.69
C ILE A 70 0.50 2.27 10.54
N VAL A 71 -0.61 1.90 9.89
CA VAL A 71 -1.89 1.62 10.54
C VAL A 71 -2.54 0.38 9.93
N MET A 72 -3.41 -0.28 10.68
CA MET A 72 -4.35 -1.22 10.08
C MET A 72 -5.46 -0.42 9.40
N ALA A 73 -5.77 -0.72 8.14
CA ALA A 73 -6.79 0.01 7.38
C ALA A 73 -8.13 0.03 8.11
N ALA A 74 -8.51 -1.08 8.75
CA ALA A 74 -9.74 -1.23 9.51
C ALA A 74 -9.89 -0.28 10.71
N GLU A 75 -8.78 0.28 11.22
CA GLU A 75 -8.76 1.19 12.38
C GLU A 75 -8.90 2.67 11.96
N VAL A 76 -8.82 2.96 10.66
CA VAL A 76 -8.96 4.31 10.13
C VAL A 76 -10.44 4.65 10.00
N VAL A 77 -10.89 5.62 10.80
CA VAL A 77 -12.25 6.18 10.80
C VAL A 77 -12.33 7.51 10.07
#